data_AF-U6LSS1-F1
#
_entry.id   AF-U6LSS1-F1
#
_cell.length_a   1.000
_cell.length_b   1.000
_cell.length_c   1.000
_cell.angle_alpha   90.00
_cell.angle_beta   90.00
_cell.angle_gamma   90.00
#
_symmetry.space_group_name_H-M   'P 1'
#
loop_
_entity.id
_entity.type
_entity.pdbx_description
1 polymer ?
#
loop_
_entity_poly.entity_id
_entity_poly.type
_entity_poly.pdbx_seq_one_letter_code
_entity_poly.pdbx_strand_id
1 'polypeptide(L)'
;MARYSGQQKEAAELAACLVRLGPLERARESIANAGQPQQQQQQQPQQQQQQQQQKEGQRQEKQQQQQQQQQQQQQQQQQQQGNSLSAAVGKYFISSAAAKLQQSFRSPWTDTWQPPIPEAAKPAPHLRQLEQQFNSAYDAYRDAHYGGGVSSVYAWPLHNQDGFAAAFLLLKGL
;
A
#
# COMPACT_ATOMS: atom_id res chain seq x y z
N MET A 1 71.53 87.77 -8.85
CA MET A 1 70.58 87.30 -9.89
C MET A 1 69.76 86.15 -9.30
N ALA A 2 68.46 86.16 -9.61
CA ALA A 2 67.34 85.34 -9.09
C ALA A 2 67.63 83.82 -8.93
N ARG A 3 66.93 83.03 -8.11
CA ARG A 3 65.46 82.78 -8.11
C ARG A 3 64.97 82.01 -6.86
N TYR A 4 63.78 82.43 -6.41
CA TYR A 4 62.63 81.69 -5.87
C TYR A 4 62.67 80.98 -4.51
N SER A 5 61.96 81.63 -3.58
CA SER A 5 61.66 81.34 -2.18
C SER A 5 60.49 80.37 -1.98
N GLY A 6 60.72 79.32 -1.19
CA GLY A 6 59.65 78.52 -0.58
C GLY A 6 59.09 79.18 0.68
N GLN A 7 57.88 78.75 1.05
CA GLN A 7 57.19 79.03 2.32
C GLN A 7 56.64 80.44 2.51
N GLN A 8 55.51 80.71 1.87
CA GLN A 8 54.42 81.45 2.51
C GLN A 8 53.10 80.81 2.09
N LYS A 9 52.35 80.28 3.07
CA LYS A 9 50.88 80.23 3.15
C LYS A 9 50.45 79.41 4.38
N GLU A 10 50.96 79.79 5.53
CA GLU A 10 50.24 79.58 6.78
C GLU A 10 49.25 80.74 6.96
N ALA A 11 48.11 80.42 7.58
CA ALA A 11 47.23 81.34 8.27
C ALA A 11 46.54 82.44 7.43
N ALA A 12 45.40 82.11 6.78
CA ALA A 12 44.29 83.08 6.60
C ALA A 12 42.99 82.51 5.99
N GLU A 13 42.63 81.22 6.15
CA GLU A 13 41.27 80.77 5.80
C GLU A 13 40.55 80.16 7.00
N LEU A 14 40.50 80.95 8.09
CA LEU A 14 39.72 80.66 9.29
C LEU A 14 38.34 81.33 9.33
N ALA A 15 37.78 81.88 8.25
CA ALA A 15 36.51 82.60 8.39
C ALA A 15 35.66 82.70 7.13
N ALA A 16 35.12 81.57 6.61
CA ALA A 16 33.97 81.63 5.70
C ALA A 16 33.24 80.29 5.46
N CYS A 17 32.96 79.48 6.48
CA CYS A 17 31.90 78.47 6.32
C CYS A 17 31.11 78.23 7.61
N LEU A 18 30.35 79.26 7.97
CA LEU A 18 29.27 79.17 8.93
C LEU A 18 28.10 78.44 8.25
N VAL A 19 28.08 77.10 8.27
CA VAL A 19 26.91 76.32 7.84
C VAL A 19 26.58 75.24 8.86
N ARG A 20 25.56 75.56 9.66
CA ARG A 20 24.56 74.67 10.26
C ARG A 20 25.05 73.37 10.89
N LEU A 21 25.08 73.39 12.22
CA LEU A 21 24.88 72.19 13.04
C LEU A 21 23.64 71.42 12.55
N GLY A 22 23.86 70.27 11.92
CA GLY A 22 22.84 69.24 11.72
C GLY A 22 22.67 68.42 13.02
N PRO A 23 21.46 67.91 13.34
CA PRO A 23 21.24 67.20 14.58
C PRO A 23 22.06 65.91 14.68
N LEU A 24 22.50 65.64 15.90
CA LEU A 24 23.24 64.48 16.41
C LEU A 24 22.49 63.13 16.29
N GLU A 25 21.66 62.95 15.27
CA GLU A 25 20.82 61.75 15.10
C GLU A 25 21.44 60.74 14.11
N ARG A 26 22.32 61.16 13.20
CA ARG A 26 23.03 60.21 12.31
C ARG A 26 24.09 59.36 13.02
N ALA A 27 24.49 59.73 14.23
CA ALA A 27 25.42 58.93 15.03
C ALA A 27 24.72 57.85 15.88
N ARG A 28 23.40 57.95 16.11
CA ARG A 28 22.65 56.96 16.93
C ARG A 28 22.05 55.83 16.11
N GLU A 29 21.73 56.03 14.84
CA GLU A 29 21.21 54.96 13.98
C GLU A 29 22.25 53.87 13.67
N SER A 30 23.54 54.21 13.63
CA SER A 30 24.60 53.22 13.39
C SER A 30 24.91 52.31 14.58
N ILE A 31 24.48 52.66 15.80
CA ILE A 31 24.66 51.81 17.00
C ILE A 31 23.38 51.03 17.33
N ALA A 32 22.20 51.54 16.96
CA ALA A 32 20.93 50.84 17.20
C ALA A 32 20.70 49.63 16.26
N ASN A 33 21.41 49.54 15.13
CA ASN A 33 21.18 48.51 14.11
C ASN A 33 22.24 47.40 14.05
N ALA A 34 23.20 47.37 14.99
CA ALA A 34 24.29 46.37 14.99
C ALA A 34 23.91 45.01 15.61
N GLY A 35 22.63 44.79 15.98
CA GLY A 35 22.22 43.63 16.77
C GLY A 35 21.19 42.67 16.17
N GLN A 36 20.65 42.90 14.95
CA GLN A 36 19.40 42.21 14.57
C GLN A 36 19.21 41.52 13.19
N PRO A 37 20.22 41.20 12.35
CA PRO A 37 19.99 40.23 11.26
C PRO A 37 20.19 38.76 11.66
N GLN A 38 20.93 38.46 12.74
CA GLN A 38 21.44 37.09 12.96
C GLN A 38 20.44 36.09 13.57
N GLN A 39 19.41 36.53 14.29
CA GLN A 39 18.42 35.59 14.87
C GLN A 39 17.41 35.06 13.84
N GLN A 40 17.08 35.81 12.78
CA GLN A 40 16.16 35.34 11.74
C GLN A 40 16.80 34.30 10.80
N GLN A 41 18.12 34.35 10.59
CA GLN A 41 18.82 33.41 9.71
C GLN A 41 18.98 32.00 10.32
N GLN A 42 18.90 31.88 11.66
CA GLN A 42 18.98 30.57 12.35
C GLN A 42 17.62 29.88 12.53
N GLN A 43 16.48 30.57 12.35
CA GLN A 43 15.15 29.98 12.51
C GLN A 43 14.68 29.18 11.28
N GLN A 44 15.15 29.54 10.07
CA GLN A 44 14.77 28.85 8.83
C GLN A 44 15.12 27.35 8.82
N PRO A 45 16.34 26.91 9.19
CA PRO A 45 16.69 25.49 9.21
C PRO A 45 15.81 24.68 10.17
N GLN A 46 15.47 25.26 11.32
CA GLN A 46 14.69 24.58 12.36
C GLN A 46 13.24 24.36 11.91
N GLN A 47 12.63 25.34 11.24
CA GLN A 47 11.29 25.22 10.66
C GLN A 47 11.25 24.19 9.51
N GLN A 48 12.30 24.16 8.68
CA GLN A 48 12.43 23.21 7.58
C GLN A 48 12.58 21.78 8.09
N GLN A 49 13.37 21.57 9.14
CA GLN A 49 13.56 20.28 9.79
C GLN A 49 12.25 19.76 10.43
N GLN A 50 11.47 20.64 11.05
CA GLN A 50 10.17 20.30 11.61
C GLN A 50 9.16 19.89 10.52
N GLN A 51 9.18 20.57 9.37
CA GLN A 51 8.38 20.18 8.20
C GLN A 51 8.81 18.83 7.61
N GLN A 52 10.10 18.54 7.63
CA GLN A 52 10.65 17.26 7.17
C GLN A 52 10.19 16.10 8.08
N GLN A 53 10.26 16.29 9.39
CA GLN A 53 9.76 15.31 10.37
C GLN A 53 8.25 15.06 10.22
N GLN A 54 7.46 16.11 9.96
CA GLN A 54 6.02 15.95 9.68
C GLN A 54 5.76 15.19 8.39
N LYS A 55 6.54 15.44 7.32
CA LYS A 55 6.45 14.69 6.06
C LYS A 55 6.86 13.23 6.22
N GLU A 56 7.90 12.96 7.02
CA GLU A 56 8.31 11.59 7.34
C GLU A 56 7.25 10.86 8.16
N GLY A 57 6.65 11.52 9.16
CA GLY A 57 5.53 10.97 9.92
C GLY A 57 4.35 10.62 9.02
N GLN A 58 3.92 11.55 8.16
CA GLN A 58 2.85 11.27 7.19
C GLN A 58 3.19 10.16 6.21
N ARG A 59 4.46 10.07 5.77
CA ARG A 59 4.92 8.98 4.90
C ARG A 59 4.86 7.64 5.61
N GLN A 60 5.33 7.56 6.86
CA GLN A 60 5.28 6.35 7.66
C GLN A 60 3.85 5.91 7.91
N GLU A 61 2.97 6.83 8.29
CA GLU A 61 1.55 6.54 8.57
C GLU A 61 0.84 6.01 7.31
N LYS A 62 1.08 6.65 6.15
CA LYS A 62 0.56 6.19 4.86
C LYS A 62 1.09 4.81 4.48
N GLN A 63 2.37 4.53 4.77
CA GLN A 63 3.00 3.23 4.50
C GLN A 63 2.43 2.13 5.41
N GLN A 64 2.16 2.45 6.67
CA GLN A 64 1.55 1.55 7.64
C GLN A 64 0.09 1.24 7.28
N GLN A 65 -0.66 2.26 6.87
CA GLN A 65 -2.03 2.11 6.40
C GLN A 65 -2.10 1.26 5.12
N GLN A 66 -1.14 1.45 4.20
CA GLN A 66 -1.02 0.62 3.00
C GLN A 66 -0.70 -0.86 3.34
N GLN A 67 0.17 -1.11 4.32
CA GLN A 67 0.45 -2.47 4.79
C GLN A 67 -0.79 -3.11 5.44
N GLN A 68 -1.52 -2.40 6.28
CA GLN A 68 -2.78 -2.90 6.86
C GLN A 68 -3.80 -3.24 5.77
N GLN A 69 -3.92 -2.40 4.75
CA GLN A 69 -4.84 -2.64 3.65
C GLN A 69 -4.44 -3.87 2.81
N GLN A 70 -3.14 -4.09 2.60
CA GLN A 70 -2.64 -5.33 1.99
C GLN A 70 -2.92 -6.57 2.82
N GLN A 71 -2.74 -6.51 4.14
CA GLN A 71 -3.05 -7.64 5.03
C GLN A 71 -4.54 -7.98 5.02
N GLN A 72 -5.43 -6.98 5.03
CA GLN A 72 -6.87 -7.21 4.91
C GLN A 72 -7.25 -7.86 3.58
N GLN A 73 -6.64 -7.43 2.46
CA GLN A 73 -6.88 -8.08 1.16
C GLN A 73 -6.44 -9.54 1.14
N GLN A 74 -5.29 -9.88 1.74
CA GLN A 74 -4.84 -11.27 1.84
C GLN A 74 -5.78 -12.14 2.68
N GLN A 75 -6.28 -11.64 3.82
CA GLN A 75 -7.25 -12.38 4.63
C GLN A 75 -8.56 -12.64 3.89
N GLN A 76 -9.07 -11.66 3.12
CA GLN A 76 -10.28 -11.85 2.32
C GLN A 76 -10.08 -12.90 1.20
N GLN A 77 -8.89 -13.00 0.60
CA GLN A 77 -8.60 -14.03 -0.39
C GLN A 77 -8.54 -15.43 0.23
N GLN A 78 -8.00 -15.59 1.44
CA GLN A 78 -7.97 -16.89 2.12
C GLN A 78 -9.37 -17.38 2.51
N GLN A 79 -10.29 -16.50 2.91
CA GLN A 79 -11.67 -16.91 3.21
C GLN A 79 -12.43 -17.43 1.98
N GLN A 80 -12.03 -17.03 0.77
CA GLN A 80 -12.63 -17.56 -0.47
C GLN A 80 -12.13 -18.99 -0.80
N GLN A 81 -11.01 -19.42 -0.22
CA GLN A 81 -10.45 -20.77 -0.36
C GLN A 81 -10.71 -21.57 0.92
N GLY A 82 -11.98 -21.81 1.22
CA GLY A 82 -12.40 -22.56 2.40
C GLY A 82 -12.61 -24.04 2.10
N ASN A 83 -12.05 -24.92 2.93
CA ASN A 83 -12.54 -26.30 3.04
C ASN A 83 -13.95 -26.28 3.62
N SER A 84 -14.92 -26.77 2.86
CA SER A 84 -16.28 -27.02 3.32
C SER A 84 -16.44 -28.46 3.76
N LEU A 85 -17.21 -28.71 4.82
CA LEU A 85 -17.52 -30.06 5.27
C LEU A 85 -18.82 -30.52 4.61
N SER A 86 -18.80 -31.65 3.91
CA SER A 86 -20.03 -32.31 3.49
C SER A 86 -20.64 -33.04 4.70
N ALA A 87 -21.55 -32.36 5.40
CA ALA A 87 -22.17 -32.87 6.63
C ALA A 87 -22.82 -34.26 6.48
N ALA A 88 -23.35 -34.58 5.30
CA ALA A 88 -24.00 -35.87 5.04
C ALA A 88 -23.03 -37.06 4.93
N VAL A 89 -21.77 -36.82 4.56
CA VAL A 89 -20.76 -37.89 4.34
C VAL A 89 -19.58 -37.75 5.29
N GLY A 90 -19.52 -36.67 6.08
CA GLY A 90 -18.39 -36.36 6.96
C GLY A 90 -17.08 -36.12 6.21
N LYS A 91 -17.13 -35.81 4.91
CA LYS A 91 -15.94 -35.59 4.07
C LYS A 91 -15.77 -34.12 3.73
N TYR A 92 -14.56 -33.61 3.94
CA TYR A 92 -14.19 -32.26 3.50
C TYR A 92 -14.13 -32.18 1.97
N PHE A 93 -14.41 -31.00 1.42
CA PHE A 93 -14.25 -30.67 0.02
C PHE A 93 -13.84 -29.20 -0.14
N ILE A 94 -13.25 -28.87 -1.29
CA ILE A 94 -12.75 -27.51 -1.56
C ILE A 94 -13.82 -26.71 -2.26
N SER A 95 -14.29 -25.66 -1.59
CA SER A 95 -15.24 -24.70 -2.14
C SER A 95 -14.52 -23.82 -3.17
N SER A 96 -14.91 -23.89 -4.45
CA SER A 96 -14.29 -23.08 -5.51
C SER A 96 -15.33 -22.48 -6.43
N ALA A 97 -14.92 -21.49 -7.22
CA ALA A 97 -15.78 -20.88 -8.24
C ALA A 97 -16.35 -21.90 -9.25
N ALA A 98 -15.63 -22.99 -9.54
CA ALA A 98 -16.09 -24.05 -10.43
C ALA A 98 -17.30 -24.83 -9.87
N ALA A 99 -17.53 -24.76 -8.56
CA ALA A 99 -18.62 -25.44 -7.86
C ALA A 99 -19.49 -24.46 -7.06
N LYS A 100 -19.50 -23.18 -7.45
CA LYS A 100 -20.27 -22.12 -6.79
C LYS A 100 -21.47 -21.72 -7.65
N LEU A 101 -22.64 -21.65 -7.02
CA LEU A 101 -23.85 -21.08 -7.59
C LEU A 101 -24.48 -20.15 -6.55
N GLN A 102 -24.63 -18.88 -6.90
CA GLN A 102 -25.05 -17.83 -5.96
C GLN A 102 -24.14 -17.77 -4.72
N GLN A 103 -24.65 -18.16 -3.55
CA GLN A 103 -23.92 -18.23 -2.27
C GLN A 103 -23.75 -19.69 -1.79
N SER A 104 -24.07 -20.66 -2.63
CA SER A 104 -23.99 -22.08 -2.32
C SER A 104 -22.85 -22.77 -3.05
N PHE A 105 -22.33 -23.82 -2.43
CA PHE A 105 -21.31 -24.68 -3.02
C PHE A 105 -21.81 -26.10 -3.17
N ARG A 106 -21.48 -26.74 -4.29
CA ARG A 106 -21.84 -28.14 -4.56
C ARG A 106 -20.81 -29.08 -3.95
N SER A 107 -21.30 -30.06 -3.19
CA SER A 107 -20.46 -31.14 -2.66
C SER A 107 -20.16 -32.16 -3.77
N PRO A 108 -18.88 -32.48 -4.04
CA PRO A 108 -18.52 -33.47 -5.06
C PRO A 108 -18.89 -34.90 -4.65
N TRP A 109 -19.17 -35.13 -3.37
CA TRP A 109 -19.54 -36.43 -2.80
C TRP A 109 -21.03 -36.72 -2.96
N THR A 110 -21.87 -35.72 -2.67
CA THR A 110 -23.33 -35.89 -2.58
C THR A 110 -24.10 -35.28 -3.74
N ASP A 111 -23.45 -34.43 -4.55
CA ASP A 111 -24.09 -33.61 -5.57
C ASP A 111 -25.14 -32.64 -5.01
N THR A 112 -25.07 -32.32 -3.72
CA THR A 112 -25.98 -31.39 -3.05
C THR A 112 -25.35 -30.02 -2.84
N TRP A 113 -26.16 -28.97 -3.02
CA TRP A 113 -25.76 -27.58 -2.78
C TRP A 113 -25.87 -27.23 -1.29
N GLN A 114 -24.91 -26.47 -0.79
CA GLN A 114 -24.85 -26.01 0.59
C GLN A 114 -24.56 -24.49 0.61
N PRO A 115 -25.55 -23.65 0.99
CA PRO A 115 -26.95 -23.97 1.31
C PRO A 115 -27.76 -24.62 0.15
N PRO A 116 -28.86 -25.34 0.41
CA PRO A 116 -29.65 -26.00 -0.63
C PRO A 116 -30.27 -25.03 -1.64
N ILE A 117 -30.24 -25.39 -2.92
CA ILE A 117 -30.90 -24.65 -4.01
C ILE A 117 -31.83 -25.65 -4.75
N PRO A 118 -33.16 -25.53 -4.63
CA PRO A 118 -34.10 -26.50 -5.22
C PRO A 118 -34.06 -26.54 -6.76
N GLU A 119 -33.90 -25.39 -7.42
CA GLU A 119 -33.93 -25.25 -8.88
C GLU A 119 -32.54 -25.39 -9.54
N ALA A 120 -31.52 -25.82 -8.80
CA ALA A 120 -30.18 -25.94 -9.36
C ALA A 120 -30.10 -27.10 -10.37
N ALA A 121 -29.59 -26.80 -11.56
CA ALA A 121 -29.33 -27.79 -12.59
C ALA A 121 -28.34 -28.84 -12.08
N LYS A 122 -28.68 -30.12 -12.26
CA LYS A 122 -27.79 -31.25 -11.97
C LYS A 122 -26.97 -31.61 -13.20
N PRO A 123 -25.72 -32.06 -13.03
CA PRO A 123 -24.93 -32.58 -14.14
C PRO A 123 -25.62 -33.79 -14.78
N ALA A 124 -25.37 -34.01 -16.07
CA ALA A 124 -25.84 -35.19 -16.76
C ALA A 124 -25.31 -36.48 -16.08
N PRO A 125 -26.07 -37.59 -16.04
CA PRO A 125 -25.68 -38.79 -15.29
C PRO A 125 -24.29 -39.34 -15.63
N HIS A 126 -23.94 -39.38 -16.93
CA HIS A 126 -22.62 -39.83 -17.38
C HIS A 126 -21.49 -38.94 -16.85
N LEU A 127 -21.70 -37.62 -16.84
CA LEU A 127 -20.72 -36.65 -16.38
C LEU A 127 -20.56 -36.72 -14.86
N ARG A 128 -21.67 -36.95 -14.14
CA ARG A 128 -21.64 -37.17 -12.70
C ARG A 128 -20.87 -38.44 -12.34
N GLN A 129 -21.07 -39.52 -13.07
CA GLN A 129 -20.32 -40.76 -12.88
C GLN A 129 -18.82 -40.53 -13.10
N LEU A 130 -18.46 -39.80 -14.15
CA LEU A 130 -17.07 -39.46 -14.44
C LEU A 130 -16.45 -38.59 -13.32
N GLU A 131 -17.19 -37.60 -12.82
CA GLU A 131 -16.77 -36.78 -11.68
C GLU A 131 -16.50 -37.63 -10.43
N GLN A 132 -17.34 -38.63 -10.12
CA GLN A 132 -17.13 -39.53 -8.99
C GLN A 132 -15.88 -40.40 -9.18
N GLN A 133 -15.67 -40.92 -10.40
CA GLN A 133 -14.47 -41.69 -10.74
C GLN A 133 -13.19 -40.85 -10.57
N PHE A 134 -13.20 -39.62 -11.07
CA PHE A 134 -12.09 -38.69 -10.87
C PHE A 134 -11.87 -38.36 -9.40
N ASN A 135 -12.92 -38.06 -8.63
CA ASN A 135 -12.76 -37.81 -7.21
C ASN A 135 -12.10 -39.00 -6.49
N SER A 136 -12.48 -40.24 -6.82
CA SER A 136 -11.85 -41.45 -6.24
C SER A 136 -10.36 -41.56 -6.64
N ALA A 137 -10.06 -41.41 -7.92
CA ALA A 137 -8.68 -41.54 -8.43
C ALA A 137 -7.76 -40.45 -7.87
N TYR A 138 -8.21 -39.20 -7.85
CA TYR A 138 -7.42 -38.08 -7.37
C TYR A 138 -7.32 -38.01 -5.84
N ASP A 139 -8.27 -38.61 -5.10
CA ASP A 139 -8.14 -38.78 -3.64
C ASP A 139 -7.01 -39.76 -3.30
N ALA A 140 -6.91 -40.87 -4.05
CA ALA A 140 -5.79 -41.81 -3.94
C ALA A 140 -4.45 -41.16 -4.34
N TYR A 141 -4.44 -40.36 -5.42
CA TYR A 141 -3.27 -39.57 -5.82
C TYR A 141 -2.83 -38.59 -4.72
N ARG A 142 -3.77 -37.85 -4.14
CA ARG A 142 -3.50 -36.94 -3.02
C ARG A 142 -2.86 -37.70 -1.86
N ASP A 143 -3.43 -38.82 -1.45
CA ASP A 143 -2.91 -39.62 -0.34
C ASP A 143 -1.49 -40.14 -0.62
N ALA A 144 -1.26 -40.73 -1.80
CA ALA A 144 0.03 -41.29 -2.19
C ALA A 144 1.16 -40.23 -2.29
N HIS A 145 0.86 -39.03 -2.77
CA HIS A 145 1.88 -38.00 -3.03
C HIS A 145 2.00 -36.94 -1.93
N TYR A 146 0.93 -36.71 -1.15
CA TYR A 146 0.89 -35.62 -0.16
C TYR A 146 0.64 -36.12 1.27
N GLY A 147 0.34 -37.41 1.47
CA GLY A 147 0.12 -38.03 2.79
C GLY A 147 -1.03 -37.42 3.60
N GLY A 148 -1.94 -36.71 2.93
CA GLY A 148 -3.05 -36.00 3.57
C GLY A 148 -3.49 -34.75 2.80
N GLY A 149 -4.28 -33.91 3.45
CA GLY A 149 -4.94 -32.75 2.83
C GLY A 149 -6.36 -33.09 2.34
N VAL A 150 -6.93 -32.19 1.55
CA VAL A 150 -8.26 -32.35 0.96
C VAL A 150 -8.15 -32.23 -0.56
N SER A 151 -8.87 -33.09 -1.27
CA SER A 151 -8.98 -33.06 -2.73
C SER A 151 -10.45 -32.97 -3.16
N SER A 152 -10.69 -32.30 -4.28
CA SER A 152 -12.03 -32.22 -4.88
C SER A 152 -11.91 -32.08 -6.39
N VAL A 153 -12.74 -32.83 -7.12
CA VAL A 153 -12.87 -32.72 -8.57
C VAL A 153 -14.29 -32.29 -8.93
N TYR A 154 -14.39 -31.33 -9.82
CA TYR A 154 -15.65 -30.85 -10.39
C TYR A 154 -15.62 -30.94 -11.90
N ALA A 155 -16.63 -31.56 -12.51
CA ALA A 155 -16.75 -31.68 -13.96
C ALA A 155 -18.01 -30.95 -14.45
N TRP A 156 -17.90 -30.27 -15.60
CA TRP A 156 -19.01 -29.54 -16.23
C TRP A 156 -18.97 -29.68 -17.75
N PRO A 157 -20.13 -29.65 -18.42
CA PRO A 157 -20.20 -29.72 -19.88
C PRO A 157 -19.69 -28.41 -20.51
N LEU A 158 -19.19 -28.50 -21.74
CA LEU A 158 -18.86 -27.31 -22.52
C LEU A 158 -20.10 -26.87 -23.32
N HIS A 159 -20.42 -25.57 -23.29
CA HIS A 159 -21.67 -25.07 -23.87
C HIS A 159 -21.67 -25.01 -25.41
N ASN A 160 -20.49 -24.84 -26.02
CA ASN A 160 -20.35 -24.55 -27.46
C ASN A 160 -19.66 -25.67 -28.25
N GLN A 161 -19.37 -26.81 -27.61
CA GLN A 161 -18.71 -27.95 -28.26
C GLN A 161 -18.99 -29.24 -27.50
N ASP A 162 -18.92 -30.37 -28.21
CA ASP A 162 -18.99 -31.69 -27.58
C ASP A 162 -17.78 -31.90 -26.66
N GLY A 163 -18.06 -32.24 -25.40
CA GLY A 163 -17.06 -32.54 -24.40
C GLY A 163 -17.37 -31.96 -23.04
N PHE A 164 -16.38 -32.05 -22.15
CA PHE A 164 -16.47 -31.56 -20.78
C PHE A 164 -15.13 -30.94 -20.37
N ALA A 165 -15.18 -30.14 -19.32
CA ALA A 165 -13.98 -29.72 -18.59
C ALA A 165 -14.10 -30.21 -17.14
N ALA A 166 -12.95 -30.36 -16.49
CA ALA A 166 -12.88 -30.71 -15.09
C ALA A 166 -11.78 -29.90 -14.39
N ALA A 167 -12.05 -29.51 -13.14
CA ALA A 167 -11.09 -28.88 -12.26
C ALA A 167 -10.75 -29.85 -11.12
N PHE A 168 -9.47 -30.20 -11.00
CA PHE A 168 -8.92 -30.87 -9.83
C PHE A 168 -8.33 -29.84 -8.88
N LEU A 169 -8.73 -29.91 -7.62
CA LEU A 169 -8.31 -29.02 -6.55
C LEU A 169 -7.67 -29.87 -5.45
N LEU A 170 -6.53 -29.41 -4.95
CA LEU A 170 -5.84 -29.99 -3.82
C LEU A 170 -5.44 -28.88 -2.86
N LEU A 171 -5.86 -29.02 -1.60
CA LEU A 171 -5.49 -28.12 -0.52
C LEU A 171 -4.77 -28.93 0.55
N LYS A 172 -3.52 -28.57 0.80
CA LYS A 172 -2.72 -29.07 1.91
C LYS A 172 -2.48 -27.91 2.86
N GLY A 173 -3.02 -28.00 4.07
CA GLY A 173 -2.63 -27.10 5.16
C GLY A 173 -1.17 -27.35 5.51
N LEU A 174 -0.42 -26.27 5.78
CA LEU A 174 0.94 -26.32 6.31
C LEU A 174 0.96 -26.96 7.71
#